data_AF-A0A1I1ND97-F1
#
_entry.id   AF-A0A1I1ND97-F1
#
_cell.length_a   1.000
_cell.length_b   1.000
_cell.length_c   1.000
_cell.angle_alpha   90.00
_cell.angle_beta   90.00
_cell.angle_gamma   90.00
#
_symmetry.space_group_name_H-M   'P 1'
#
loop_
_entity.id
_entity.type
_entity.pdbx_description
1 polymer ?
#
loop_
_entity_poly.entity_id
_entity_poly.type
_entity_poly.pdbx_seq_one_letter_code
_entity_poly.pdbx_strand_id
1 'polypeptide(L)'
;MNNVPLLRKEKFKGYWINGCFGGIITGTFLFLLSLIENSLLNSFYNGLICCFTIIFIFCVVGFFSQEYYLRKKKINQLQSIRYSFLDKNNFKLNPDLYFEGVYKNFYFRIYNISKTVKIYKKNRKLEYEIIEAFYDFDPKLNDNDFEDKLSGDYYIGNVTFENHHAFLIPKDSMNPNFEENMNALIEIFHWSKLYPLNIEKWEKTIGKQLEKKQLENEKLRTRQILKIGKLDIKYIKNE
;
A
#
# COMPACT_ATOMS: atom_id res chain seq x y z
N MET A 1 -2.74 -17.53 -0.87
CA MET A 1 -1.30 -17.59 -0.53
C MET A 1 -0.84 -16.19 -0.18
N ASN A 2 -0.32 -16.00 1.03
CA ASN A 2 0.16 -14.71 1.52
C ASN A 2 1.49 -14.38 0.86
N ASN A 3 1.45 -13.89 -0.38
CA ASN A 3 2.60 -13.27 -0.99
C ASN A 3 2.88 -11.98 -0.21
N VAL A 4 4.07 -11.89 0.36
CA VAL A 4 4.50 -10.79 1.22
C VAL A 4 5.16 -9.72 0.35
N PRO A 5 4.51 -8.57 0.12
CA PRO A 5 5.20 -7.29 -0.02
C PRO A 5 4.56 -6.24 0.91
N LEU A 6 5.11 -5.06 1.24
CA LEU A 6 6.22 -4.27 0.73
C LEU A 6 6.75 -3.48 1.97
N LEU A 7 8.01 -3.69 2.37
CA LEU A 7 8.56 -3.14 3.62
C LEU A 7 8.79 -1.63 3.49
N ARG A 8 8.20 -0.81 4.38
CA ARG A 8 8.39 0.64 4.39
C ARG A 8 9.79 1.01 4.91
N LYS A 9 10.72 1.29 3.98
CA LYS A 9 12.14 1.59 4.21
C LYS A 9 12.40 2.72 5.23
N GLU A 10 11.59 3.78 5.18
CA GLU A 10 11.75 4.93 6.09
C GLU A 10 11.58 4.55 7.56
N LYS A 11 10.80 3.49 7.84
CA LYS A 11 10.58 3.02 9.21
C LYS A 11 11.72 2.15 9.71
N PHE A 12 12.36 1.35 8.85
CA PHE A 12 13.46 0.47 9.26
C PHE A 12 14.64 1.24 9.87
N LYS A 13 14.95 2.44 9.34
CA LYS A 13 15.98 3.32 9.89
C LYS A 13 15.74 3.65 11.37
N GLY A 14 14.48 3.85 11.78
CA GLY A 14 14.12 4.09 13.18
C GLY A 14 14.41 2.89 14.08
N TYR A 15 14.08 1.68 13.64
CA TYR A 15 14.39 0.45 14.39
C TYR A 15 15.89 0.20 14.46
N TRP A 16 16.62 0.50 13.38
CA TRP A 16 18.06 0.37 13.35
C TRP A 16 18.73 1.31 14.35
N ILE A 17 18.38 2.59 14.34
CA ILE A 17 18.91 3.58 15.29
C ILE A 17 18.61 3.16 16.72
N ASN A 18 17.34 2.85 17.02
CA ASN A 18 16.93 2.46 18.38
C ASN A 18 17.57 1.13 18.81
N GLY A 19 17.69 0.16 17.90
CA GLY A 19 18.35 -1.12 18.14
C GLY A 19 19.83 -0.96 18.41
N CYS A 20 20.55 -0.13 17.64
CA CYS A 20 21.97 0.17 17.88
C CYS A 20 22.19 0.89 19.21
N PHE A 21 21.41 1.94 19.51
CA PHE A 21 21.53 2.64 20.79
C PHE A 21 21.21 1.73 21.98
N GLY A 22 20.09 0.98 21.90
CA GLY A 22 19.71 0.02 22.94
C GLY A 22 20.75 -1.07 23.13
N GLY A 23 21.26 -1.64 22.04
CA GLY A 23 22.29 -2.69 22.05
C GLY A 23 23.62 -2.20 22.63
N ILE A 24 24.06 -0.99 22.30
CA ILE A 24 25.30 -0.42 22.86
C ILE A 24 25.17 -0.22 24.37
N ILE A 25 24.07 0.36 24.84
CA ILE A 25 23.86 0.62 26.29
C ILE A 25 23.83 -0.69 27.07
N THR A 26 23.00 -1.63 26.63
CA THR A 26 22.82 -2.94 27.30
C THR A 26 24.07 -3.82 27.20
N GLY A 27 24.75 -3.83 26.06
CA GLY A 27 26.02 -4.54 25.88
C GLY A 27 27.13 -3.95 26.76
N THR A 28 27.20 -2.63 26.89
CA THR A 28 28.15 -1.97 27.81
C THR A 28 27.83 -2.28 29.27
N PHE A 29 26.56 -2.29 29.65
CA PHE A 29 26.15 -2.68 30.99
C PHE A 29 26.51 -4.14 31.31
N LEU A 30 26.24 -5.07 30.40
CA LEU A 30 26.58 -6.48 30.57
C LEU A 30 28.11 -6.71 30.59
N PHE A 31 28.86 -5.96 29.78
CA PHE A 31 30.32 -5.95 29.84
C PHE A 31 30.82 -5.57 31.24
N LEU A 32 30.32 -4.46 31.80
CA LEU A 32 30.72 -3.98 33.12
C LEU A 32 30.35 -4.97 34.24
N LEU A 33 29.17 -5.59 34.18
CA LEU A 33 28.79 -6.63 35.13
C LEU A 33 29.66 -7.89 35.00
N SER A 34 29.94 -8.31 33.76
CA SER A 34 30.74 -9.51 33.50
C SER A 34 32.18 -9.37 34.01
N LEU A 35 32.73 -8.15 34.08
CA LEU A 35 34.07 -7.89 34.61
C LEU A 35 34.24 -8.24 36.09
N ILE A 36 33.15 -8.41 36.85
CA ILE A 36 33.20 -8.77 38.26
C ILE A 36 33.74 -10.20 38.43
N GLU A 37 33.39 -11.11 37.51
CA GLU A 37 33.66 -12.55 37.65
C GLU A 37 34.51 -13.12 36.51
N ASN A 38 34.71 -12.37 35.41
CA ASN A 38 35.36 -12.86 34.20
C ASN A 38 36.55 -11.99 33.77
N SER A 39 37.44 -12.60 32.98
CA SER A 39 38.55 -11.88 32.33
C SER A 39 38.04 -10.81 31.35
N LEU A 40 38.87 -9.78 31.12
CA LEU A 40 38.53 -8.64 30.27
C LEU A 40 38.08 -9.07 28.86
N LEU A 41 38.78 -10.05 28.28
CA LEU A 41 38.46 -10.58 26.95
C LEU A 41 37.09 -11.27 26.94
N ASN A 42 36.80 -12.10 27.95
CA ASN A 42 35.54 -12.84 28.02
C ASN A 42 34.35 -11.92 28.28
N SER A 43 34.55 -10.92 29.15
CA SER A 43 33.56 -9.87 29.39
C SER A 43 33.28 -9.05 28.15
N PHE A 44 34.30 -8.73 27.35
CA PHE A 44 34.14 -8.02 26.08
C PHE A 44 33.29 -8.83 25.08
N TYR A 45 33.54 -10.13 24.95
CA TYR A 45 32.70 -11.00 24.12
C TYR A 45 31.27 -11.07 24.63
N ASN A 46 31.05 -11.19 25.93
CA ASN A 46 29.70 -11.20 26.52
C ASN A 46 28.94 -9.90 26.20
N GLY A 47 29.59 -8.75 26.35
CA GLY A 47 29.01 -7.44 26.00
C GLY A 47 28.68 -7.32 24.51
N LEU A 48 29.57 -7.77 23.63
CA LEU A 48 29.34 -7.77 22.18
C LEU A 48 28.19 -8.69 21.77
N ILE A 49 28.14 -9.91 22.30
CA ILE A 49 27.07 -10.88 22.02
C ILE A 49 25.73 -10.28 22.43
N CYS A 50 25.64 -9.66 23.61
CA CYS A 50 24.44 -8.99 24.07
C CYS A 50 24.03 -7.83 23.16
N CYS A 51 24.99 -6.99 22.77
CA CYS A 51 24.76 -5.87 21.84
C CYS A 51 24.16 -6.35 20.51
N PHE A 52 24.80 -7.33 19.85
CA PHE A 52 24.31 -7.88 18.59
C PHE A 52 22.95 -8.58 18.73
N THR A 53 22.73 -9.28 19.86
CA THR A 53 21.44 -9.94 20.14
C THR A 53 20.32 -8.92 20.24
N ILE A 54 20.53 -7.80 20.93
CA ILE A 54 19.52 -6.75 21.08
C ILE A 54 19.27 -6.04 19.75
N ILE A 55 20.31 -5.74 18.98
CA ILE A 55 20.15 -5.18 17.62
C ILE A 55 19.30 -6.12 16.76
N PHE A 56 19.59 -7.42 16.79
CA PHE A 56 18.82 -8.43 16.05
C PHE A 56 17.35 -8.47 16.49
N ILE A 57 17.07 -8.48 17.79
CA ILE A 57 15.69 -8.47 18.31
C ILE A 57 14.94 -7.22 17.83
N PHE A 58 15.52 -6.03 17.93
CA PHE A 58 14.83 -4.81 17.50
C PHE A 58 14.63 -4.75 15.98
N CYS A 59 15.64 -5.10 15.19
CA CYS A 59 15.62 -4.94 13.73
C CYS A 59 14.88 -6.07 13.02
N VAL A 60 14.97 -7.31 13.53
CA VAL A 60 14.37 -8.49 12.89
C VAL A 60 13.07 -8.87 13.57
N VAL A 61 13.05 -8.98 14.90
CA VAL A 61 11.80 -9.38 15.57
C VAL A 61 10.84 -8.19 15.65
N GLY A 62 11.29 -7.03 16.15
CA GLY A 62 10.45 -5.86 16.36
C GLY A 62 9.85 -5.30 15.07
N PHE A 63 10.69 -5.02 14.08
CA PHE A 63 10.23 -4.44 12.81
C PHE A 63 9.28 -5.37 12.05
N PHE A 64 9.64 -6.64 11.85
CA PHE A 64 8.80 -7.57 11.10
C PHE A 64 7.50 -7.88 11.84
N SER A 65 7.54 -8.03 13.17
CA SER A 65 6.33 -8.23 13.98
C SER A 65 5.39 -7.04 13.88
N GLN A 66 5.92 -5.81 13.89
CA GLN A 66 5.09 -4.62 13.78
C GLN A 66 4.49 -4.45 12.38
N GLU A 67 5.26 -4.65 11.31
CA GLU A 67 4.70 -4.61 9.96
C GLU A 67 3.67 -5.72 9.74
N TYR A 68 3.90 -6.93 10.28
CA TYR A 68 2.92 -8.01 10.28
C TYR A 68 1.64 -7.61 11.02
N TYR A 69 1.76 -7.06 12.23
CA TYR A 69 0.62 -6.62 13.04
C TYR A 69 -0.17 -5.50 12.35
N LEU A 70 0.51 -4.49 11.81
CA LEU A 70 -0.13 -3.38 11.10
C LEU A 70 -0.89 -3.87 9.86
N ARG A 71 -0.33 -4.83 9.11
CA ARG A 71 -1.03 -5.43 7.97
C ARG A 71 -2.24 -6.23 8.41
N LYS A 72 -2.11 -7.07 9.44
CA LYS A 72 -3.25 -7.84 9.99
C LYS A 72 -4.37 -6.91 10.44
N LYS A 73 -4.02 -5.81 11.11
CA LYS A 73 -4.98 -4.77 11.49
C LYS A 73 -5.68 -4.16 10.27
N LYS A 74 -4.95 -3.85 9.20
CA LYS A 74 -5.52 -3.29 7.98
C LYS A 74 -6.40 -4.31 7.23
N ILE A 75 -6.00 -5.58 7.17
CA ILE A 75 -6.84 -6.65 6.60
C ILE A 75 -8.15 -6.79 7.39
N ASN A 76 -8.08 -6.82 8.71
CA ASN A 76 -9.29 -6.88 9.55
C ASN A 76 -10.20 -5.66 9.34
N GLN A 77 -9.63 -4.48 9.12
CA GLN A 77 -10.41 -3.28 8.75
C GLN A 77 -11.09 -3.46 7.39
N LEU A 78 -10.37 -3.98 6.39
CA LEU A 78 -10.90 -4.26 5.05
C LEU A 78 -11.95 -5.39 5.04
N GLN A 79 -11.97 -6.24 6.07
CA GLN A 79 -13.00 -7.28 6.28
C GLN A 79 -14.16 -6.81 7.18
N SER A 80 -14.17 -5.54 7.59
CA SER A 80 -15.25 -5.00 8.42
C SER A 80 -16.55 -4.85 7.64
N ILE A 81 -17.66 -4.67 8.37
CA ILE A 81 -19.00 -4.54 7.79
C ILE A 81 -19.11 -3.42 6.74
N ARG A 82 -18.25 -2.39 6.84
CA ARG A 82 -18.13 -1.31 5.85
C ARG A 82 -17.90 -1.84 4.43
N TYR A 83 -17.09 -2.88 4.26
CA TYR A 83 -16.76 -3.45 2.96
C TYR A 83 -17.65 -4.64 2.59
N SER A 84 -18.70 -4.93 3.38
CA SER A 84 -19.59 -6.07 3.13
C SER A 84 -20.28 -6.01 1.77
N PHE A 85 -20.53 -4.82 1.24
CA PHE A 85 -21.04 -4.66 -0.13
C PHE A 85 -20.06 -5.21 -1.18
N LEU A 86 -18.76 -4.94 -1.03
CA LEU A 86 -17.73 -5.42 -1.96
C LEU A 86 -17.62 -6.95 -1.89
N ASP A 87 -17.63 -7.50 -0.68
CA ASP A 87 -17.59 -8.95 -0.46
C ASP A 87 -18.81 -9.66 -1.08
N LYS A 88 -20.02 -9.12 -0.86
CA LYS A 88 -21.27 -9.62 -1.46
C LYS A 88 -21.26 -9.58 -2.99
N ASN A 89 -20.53 -8.64 -3.59
CA ASN A 89 -20.41 -8.48 -5.04
C ASN A 89 -19.16 -9.16 -5.61
N ASN A 90 -18.56 -10.11 -4.88
CA ASN A 90 -17.41 -10.91 -5.32
C ASN A 90 -16.14 -10.09 -5.66
N PHE A 91 -15.97 -8.92 -5.03
CA PHE A 91 -14.71 -8.18 -5.15
C PHE A 91 -13.59 -8.94 -4.44
N LYS A 92 -12.44 -9.05 -5.10
CA LYS A 92 -11.26 -9.74 -4.57
C LYS A 92 -10.37 -8.73 -3.86
N LEU A 93 -10.00 -9.05 -2.62
CA LEU A 93 -8.97 -8.32 -1.88
C LEU A 93 -7.59 -8.76 -2.36
N ASN A 94 -6.84 -7.84 -2.98
CA ASN A 94 -5.49 -8.08 -3.44
C ASN A 94 -4.45 -8.04 -2.33
N PRO A 95 -3.29 -8.70 -2.52
CA PRO A 95 -2.18 -8.64 -1.56
C PRO A 95 -1.75 -7.22 -1.21
N ASP A 96 -1.84 -6.28 -2.16
CA ASP A 96 -1.48 -4.87 -1.97
C ASP A 96 -2.58 -4.04 -1.27
N LEU A 97 -3.59 -4.70 -0.68
CA LEU A 97 -4.62 -4.11 0.17
C LEU A 97 -5.56 -3.15 -0.57
N TYR A 98 -5.97 -3.55 -1.77
CA TYR A 98 -7.04 -2.92 -2.55
C TYR A 98 -8.05 -3.98 -3.00
N PHE A 99 -9.29 -3.58 -3.24
CA PHE A 99 -10.32 -4.43 -3.82
C PHE A 99 -10.39 -4.24 -5.33
N GLU A 100 -10.67 -5.30 -6.06
CA GLU A 100 -11.02 -5.22 -7.48
C GLU A 100 -12.14 -6.18 -7.84
N GLY A 101 -12.95 -5.82 -8.82
CA GLY A 101 -14.11 -6.61 -9.20
C GLY A 101 -14.88 -5.98 -10.34
N VAL A 102 -15.81 -6.77 -10.90
CA VAL A 102 -16.75 -6.31 -11.91
C VAL A 102 -18.08 -6.06 -11.24
N TYR A 103 -18.65 -4.87 -11.44
CA TYR A 103 -19.97 -4.51 -10.96
C TYR A 103 -20.77 -3.87 -12.09
N LYS A 104 -21.95 -4.44 -12.40
CA LYS A 104 -22.80 -4.02 -13.53
C LYS A 104 -22.00 -3.84 -14.83
N ASN A 105 -21.18 -4.83 -15.15
CA ASN A 105 -20.29 -4.89 -16.32
C ASN A 105 -19.07 -3.96 -16.31
N PHE A 106 -18.98 -2.97 -15.42
CA PHE A 106 -17.80 -2.10 -15.29
C PHE A 106 -16.78 -2.70 -14.33
N TYR A 107 -15.49 -2.52 -14.64
CA TYR A 107 -14.41 -2.89 -13.74
C TYR A 107 -14.16 -1.78 -12.73
N PHE A 108 -13.98 -2.15 -11.47
CA PHE A 108 -13.70 -1.24 -10.38
C PHE A 108 -12.47 -1.68 -9.59
N ARG A 109 -11.72 -0.69 -9.12
CA ARG A 109 -10.68 -0.83 -8.10
C ARG A 109 -10.95 0.14 -6.97
N ILE A 110 -10.81 -0.35 -5.74
CA ILE A 110 -11.06 0.46 -4.55
C ILE A 110 -9.84 0.35 -3.65
N TYR A 111 -9.22 1.48 -3.38
CA TYR A 111 -8.00 1.53 -2.58
C TYR A 111 -7.99 2.73 -1.64
N ASN A 112 -7.22 2.59 -0.55
CA ASN A 112 -7.09 3.62 0.46
C ASN A 112 -5.83 4.43 0.21
N ILE A 113 -5.98 5.73 -0.02
CA ILE A 113 -4.86 6.68 -0.04
C ILE A 113 -4.64 7.22 1.36
N SER A 114 -3.38 7.47 1.70
CA SER A 114 -3.05 8.25 2.89
C SER A 114 -2.38 9.57 2.55
N LYS A 115 -2.93 10.66 3.06
CA LYS A 115 -2.36 12.00 2.94
C LYS A 115 -2.04 12.57 4.32
N THR A 116 -0.84 13.11 4.46
CA THR A 116 -0.46 13.84 5.68
C THR A 116 -0.96 15.28 5.56
N VAL A 117 -1.80 15.71 6.50
CA VAL A 117 -2.35 17.06 6.55
C VAL A 117 -1.94 17.71 7.86
N LYS A 118 -1.54 18.99 7.79
CA LYS A 118 -1.15 19.77 8.96
C LYS A 118 -2.39 20.42 9.57
N ILE A 119 -2.82 19.91 10.73
CA ILE A 119 -3.97 20.41 11.48
C ILE A 119 -3.46 20.99 12.80
N TYR A 120 -3.69 22.27 13.05
CA TYR A 120 -3.26 22.98 14.28
C TYR A 120 -1.81 22.68 14.70
N LYS A 121 -0.86 22.85 13.78
CA LYS A 121 0.59 22.57 13.97
C LYS A 121 0.97 21.10 14.20
N LYS A 122 0.03 20.15 14.20
CA LYS A 122 0.31 18.71 14.25
C LYS A 122 0.09 18.07 12.88
N ASN A 123 1.02 17.22 12.48
CA ASN A 123 0.85 16.38 11.29
C ASN A 123 -0.11 15.25 11.65
N ARG A 124 -1.26 15.22 10.97
CA ARG A 124 -2.22 14.11 11.05
C ARG A 124 -2.21 13.36 9.73
N LYS A 125 -2.21 12.04 9.83
CA LYS A 125 -2.37 11.16 8.68
C LYS A 125 -3.87 10.92 8.48
N LEU A 126 -4.40 11.36 7.35
CA LEU A 126 -5.75 11.06 6.91
C LEU A 126 -5.68 9.89 5.95
N GLU A 127 -6.55 8.89 6.15
CA GLU A 127 -6.71 7.77 5.25
C GLU A 127 -8.13 7.84 4.69
N TYR A 128 -8.26 7.89 3.37
CA TYR A 128 -9.54 8.01 2.70
C TYR A 128 -9.57 7.10 1.47
N GLU A 129 -10.78 6.80 1.01
CA GLU A 129 -11.02 5.85 -0.07
C GLU A 129 -11.14 6.53 -1.41
N ILE A 130 -10.64 5.84 -2.43
CA ILE A 130 -10.81 6.19 -3.83
C ILE A 130 -11.47 5.01 -4.52
N ILE A 131 -12.46 5.32 -5.34
CA ILE A 131 -13.13 4.38 -6.23
C ILE A 131 -12.64 4.70 -7.63
N GLU A 132 -11.86 3.80 -8.20
CA GLU A 132 -11.38 3.85 -9.58
C GLU A 132 -12.27 2.94 -10.43
N ALA A 133 -12.70 3.41 -11.58
CA ALA A 133 -13.53 2.64 -12.50
C ALA A 133 -13.02 2.81 -13.93
N PHE A 134 -13.15 1.75 -14.74
CA PHE A 134 -12.57 1.68 -16.07
C PHE A 134 -13.67 1.67 -17.12
N TYR A 135 -13.49 2.49 -18.16
CA TYR A 135 -14.46 2.66 -19.23
C TYR A 135 -13.77 2.74 -20.59
N ASP A 136 -14.58 2.72 -21.64
CA ASP A 136 -14.16 2.95 -23.00
C ASP A 136 -15.17 3.87 -23.68
N PHE A 137 -14.77 4.52 -24.77
CA PHE A 137 -15.59 5.48 -25.49
C PHE A 137 -15.25 5.47 -26.98
N ASP A 138 -16.20 5.93 -27.80
CA ASP A 138 -15.99 5.99 -29.25
C ASP A 138 -14.75 6.85 -29.55
N PRO A 139 -13.74 6.35 -30.30
CA PRO A 139 -12.55 7.11 -30.66
C PRO A 139 -12.87 8.46 -31.32
N LYS A 140 -14.05 8.63 -31.91
CA LYS A 140 -14.52 9.91 -32.48
C LYS A 140 -14.83 10.98 -31.43
N LEU A 141 -15.01 10.59 -30.17
CA LEU A 141 -15.16 11.49 -29.03
C LEU A 141 -13.82 11.90 -28.44
N ASN A 142 -12.70 11.31 -28.91
CA ASN A 142 -11.35 11.61 -28.43
C ASN A 142 -10.84 12.95 -28.99
N ASP A 143 -11.53 14.03 -28.66
CA ASP A 143 -10.93 15.36 -28.66
C ASP A 143 -10.08 15.47 -27.39
N ASN A 144 -8.92 16.12 -27.45
CA ASN A 144 -7.94 16.21 -26.35
C ASN A 144 -8.52 16.66 -24.98
N ASP A 145 -9.73 17.25 -24.97
CA ASP A 145 -10.38 17.78 -23.77
C ASP A 145 -11.67 17.03 -23.36
N PHE A 146 -12.02 15.90 -24.00
CA PHE A 146 -13.30 15.22 -23.72
C PHE A 146 -13.40 14.74 -22.26
N GLU A 147 -12.39 14.02 -21.78
CA GLU A 147 -12.33 13.52 -20.40
C GLU A 147 -12.19 14.68 -19.39
N ASP A 148 -11.42 15.71 -19.72
CA ASP A 148 -11.28 16.91 -18.89
C ASP A 148 -12.63 17.62 -18.67
N LYS A 149 -13.49 17.68 -19.70
CA LYS A 149 -14.85 18.25 -19.60
C LYS A 149 -15.80 17.42 -18.74
N LEU A 150 -15.55 16.13 -18.59
CA LEU A 150 -16.29 15.25 -17.69
C LEU A 150 -15.76 15.31 -16.25
N SER A 151 -14.55 15.82 -16.04
CA SER A 151 -13.98 15.94 -14.71
C SER A 151 -14.61 17.09 -13.93
N GLY A 152 -14.84 16.89 -12.63
CA GLY A 152 -15.40 17.93 -11.78
C GLY A 152 -16.09 17.42 -10.52
N ASP A 153 -16.82 18.33 -9.88
CA ASP A 153 -17.58 18.03 -8.68
C ASP A 153 -18.99 17.52 -9.04
N TYR A 154 -19.25 16.28 -8.65
CA TYR A 154 -20.54 15.63 -8.74
C TYR A 154 -21.19 15.54 -7.35
N TYR A 155 -22.48 15.19 -7.32
CA TYR A 155 -23.20 15.04 -6.04
C TYR A 155 -22.59 13.95 -5.13
N ILE A 156 -21.94 12.95 -5.74
CA ILE A 156 -21.23 11.86 -5.05
C ILE A 156 -19.82 12.23 -4.57
N GLY A 157 -19.24 13.34 -5.06
CA GLY A 157 -17.87 13.72 -4.78
C GLY A 157 -17.15 14.23 -6.02
N ASN A 158 -15.83 14.31 -5.95
CA ASN A 158 -15.01 14.78 -7.06
C ASN A 158 -14.65 13.59 -7.96
N VAL A 159 -14.94 13.70 -9.25
CA VAL A 159 -14.60 12.69 -10.26
C VAL A 159 -13.59 13.28 -11.24
N THR A 160 -12.50 12.56 -11.46
CA THR A 160 -11.48 12.89 -12.46
C THR A 160 -11.44 11.78 -13.50
N PHE A 161 -11.64 12.13 -14.77
CA PHE A 161 -11.56 11.23 -15.91
C PHE A 161 -10.20 11.44 -16.59
N GLU A 162 -9.46 10.36 -16.82
CA GLU A 162 -8.17 10.41 -17.51
C GLU A 162 -7.88 9.04 -18.13
N ASN A 163 -7.39 8.97 -19.35
CA ASN A 163 -6.83 7.74 -19.95
C ASN A 163 -7.72 6.49 -19.76
N HIS A 164 -9.03 6.59 -20.05
CA HIS A 164 -9.98 5.48 -19.93
C HIS A 164 -10.28 5.01 -18.48
N HIS A 165 -9.96 5.82 -17.48
CA HIS A 165 -10.32 5.57 -16.08
C HIS A 165 -10.90 6.80 -15.39
N ALA A 166 -11.81 6.57 -14.46
CA ALA A 166 -12.41 7.60 -13.63
C ALA A 166 -12.03 7.35 -12.16
N PHE A 167 -11.42 8.35 -11.55
CA PHE A 167 -11.14 8.39 -10.12
C PHE A 167 -12.23 9.19 -9.41
N LEU A 168 -12.98 8.53 -8.55
CA LEU A 168 -13.92 9.15 -7.64
C LEU A 168 -13.31 9.26 -6.25
N ILE A 169 -13.24 10.49 -5.75
CA ILE A 169 -13.05 10.79 -4.33
C ILE A 169 -14.45 11.06 -3.75
N PRO A 170 -15.04 10.13 -2.99
CA PRO A 170 -16.38 10.29 -2.46
C PRO A 170 -16.50 11.51 -1.55
N LYS A 171 -17.69 12.11 -1.49
CA LYS A 171 -17.99 13.23 -0.58
C LYS A 171 -17.77 12.84 0.89
N ASP A 172 -18.23 11.65 1.28
CA ASP A 172 -17.79 10.98 2.51
C ASP A 172 -16.66 10.00 2.20
N SER A 173 -15.47 10.56 1.95
CA SER A 173 -14.27 9.77 1.64
C SER A 173 -13.78 8.90 2.82
N MET A 174 -14.27 9.16 4.03
CA MET A 174 -13.89 8.44 5.25
C MET A 174 -14.76 7.23 5.51
N ASN A 175 -16.00 7.19 5.02
CA ASN A 175 -16.90 6.05 5.10
C ASN A 175 -17.93 6.06 3.95
N PRO A 176 -17.50 5.87 2.69
CA PRO A 176 -18.37 5.97 1.54
C PRO A 176 -19.35 4.80 1.50
N ASN A 177 -20.57 5.10 1.07
CA ASN A 177 -21.52 4.09 0.65
C ASN A 177 -21.10 3.58 -0.74
N PHE A 178 -20.39 2.46 -0.80
CA PHE A 178 -19.85 1.92 -2.07
C PHE A 178 -20.94 1.70 -3.12
N GLU A 179 -22.09 1.16 -2.72
CA GLU A 179 -23.19 0.87 -3.64
C GLU A 179 -23.70 2.14 -4.33
N GLU A 180 -23.98 3.17 -3.53
CA GLU A 180 -24.48 4.46 -4.02
C GLU A 180 -23.46 5.16 -4.91
N ASN A 181 -22.20 5.22 -4.48
CA ASN A 181 -21.12 5.84 -5.24
C ASN A 181 -20.86 5.12 -6.57
N MET A 182 -20.85 3.79 -6.58
CA MET A 182 -20.62 3.01 -7.80
C MET A 182 -21.81 3.08 -8.75
N ASN A 183 -23.05 3.00 -8.25
CA ASN A 183 -24.26 3.17 -9.06
C ASN A 183 -24.30 4.55 -9.73
N ALA A 184 -24.02 5.60 -8.96
CA ALA A 184 -23.94 6.97 -9.47
C ALA A 184 -22.85 7.16 -10.52
N LEU A 185 -21.66 6.57 -10.31
CA LEU A 185 -20.58 6.65 -11.28
C LEU A 185 -20.96 5.96 -12.61
N ILE A 186 -21.66 4.82 -12.53
CA ILE A 186 -22.21 4.13 -13.71
C ILE A 186 -23.27 4.97 -14.42
N GLU A 187 -24.12 5.69 -13.69
CA GLU A 187 -25.10 6.61 -14.29
C GLU A 187 -24.40 7.73 -15.06
N ILE A 188 -23.33 8.31 -14.50
CA ILE A 188 -22.48 9.30 -15.20
C ILE A 188 -21.90 8.68 -16.48
N PHE A 189 -21.40 7.44 -16.41
CA PHE A 189 -20.89 6.74 -17.59
C PHE A 189 -21.94 6.60 -18.69
N HIS A 190 -23.15 6.17 -18.33
CA HIS A 190 -24.25 6.04 -19.29
C HIS A 190 -24.65 7.38 -19.91
N TRP A 191 -24.74 8.45 -19.11
CA TRP A 191 -25.08 9.79 -19.60
C TRP A 191 -24.01 10.34 -20.55
N SER A 192 -22.74 10.04 -20.26
CA SER A 192 -21.59 10.44 -21.07
C SER A 192 -21.30 9.48 -22.23
N LYS A 193 -22.16 8.48 -22.47
CA LYS A 193 -22.00 7.44 -23.51
C LYS A 193 -20.70 6.63 -23.38
N LEU A 194 -20.18 6.50 -22.17
CA LEU A 194 -19.07 5.63 -21.82
C LEU A 194 -19.60 4.21 -21.64
N TYR A 195 -18.85 3.23 -22.16
CA TYR A 195 -19.23 1.83 -22.09
C TYR A 195 -18.19 1.00 -21.35
N PRO A 196 -18.56 -0.19 -20.86
CA PRO A 196 -17.63 -1.04 -20.14
C PRO A 196 -16.40 -1.38 -20.97
N LEU A 197 -15.23 -1.16 -20.38
CA LEU A 197 -13.97 -1.53 -20.98
C LEU A 197 -13.84 -3.06 -21.01
N ASN A 198 -13.41 -3.61 -22.14
CA ASN A 198 -13.05 -5.02 -22.21
C ASN A 198 -11.72 -5.22 -21.45
N ILE A 199 -11.81 -5.68 -20.20
CA ILE A 199 -10.66 -5.89 -19.30
C ILE A 199 -9.62 -6.82 -19.92
N GLU A 200 -10.01 -7.91 -20.59
CA GLU A 200 -9.03 -8.81 -21.22
C GLU A 200 -8.24 -8.11 -22.32
N LYS A 201 -8.91 -7.23 -23.08
CA LYS A 201 -8.28 -6.42 -24.11
C LYS A 201 -7.39 -5.36 -23.49
N TRP A 202 -7.85 -4.68 -22.43
CA TRP A 202 -7.11 -3.65 -21.71
C TRP A 202 -5.87 -4.21 -21.01
N GLU A 203 -5.99 -5.35 -20.32
CA GLU A 203 -4.85 -6.07 -19.73
C GLU A 203 -3.82 -6.43 -20.79
N LYS A 204 -4.26 -6.83 -21.99
CA LYS A 204 -3.35 -7.13 -23.10
C LYS A 204 -2.69 -5.88 -23.71
N THR A 205 -3.35 -4.73 -23.74
CA THR A 205 -2.84 -3.50 -24.38
C THR A 205 -2.11 -2.57 -23.40
N ILE A 206 -2.79 -2.13 -22.35
CA ILE A 206 -2.31 -1.13 -21.37
C ILE A 206 -1.84 -1.83 -20.08
N GLY A 207 -2.57 -2.84 -19.60
CA GLY A 207 -2.22 -3.55 -18.37
C GLY A 207 -0.85 -4.21 -18.43
N LYS A 208 -0.48 -4.87 -19.53
CA LYS A 208 0.88 -5.42 -19.75
C LYS A 208 1.96 -4.34 -19.83
N GLN A 209 1.64 -3.14 -20.32
CA GLN A 209 2.59 -2.03 -20.35
C GLN A 209 2.77 -1.42 -18.96
N LEU A 210 1.69 -1.29 -18.19
CA LEU A 210 1.72 -0.86 -16.79
C LEU A 210 2.39 -1.89 -15.90
N GLU A 211 2.09 -3.18 -16.09
CA GLU A 211 2.72 -4.29 -15.39
C GLU A 211 4.20 -4.35 -15.75
N LYS A 212 4.59 -4.24 -17.03
CA LYS A 212 6.00 -4.09 -17.40
C LYS A 212 6.65 -2.86 -16.78
N LYS A 213 6.02 -1.69 -16.81
CA LYS A 213 6.53 -0.48 -16.15
C LYS A 213 6.62 -0.65 -14.65
N GLN A 214 5.68 -1.32 -14.01
CA GLN A 214 5.70 -1.64 -12.59
C GLN A 214 6.80 -2.64 -12.27
N LEU A 215 6.99 -3.68 -13.08
CA LEU A 215 8.02 -4.71 -12.92
C LEU A 215 9.41 -4.18 -13.29
N GLU A 216 9.51 -3.21 -14.20
CA GLU A 216 10.72 -2.46 -14.52
C GLU A 216 11.03 -1.44 -13.45
N ASN A 217 10.05 -0.65 -12.98
CA ASN A 217 10.22 0.23 -11.82
C ASN A 217 10.56 -0.58 -10.57
N GLU A 218 9.93 -1.74 -10.39
CA GLU A 218 10.24 -2.68 -9.33
C GLU A 218 11.64 -3.23 -9.56
N LYS A 219 12.06 -3.70 -10.74
CA LYS A 219 13.46 -4.14 -10.94
C LYS A 219 14.51 -3.02 -10.78
N LEU A 220 14.22 -1.82 -11.26
CA LEU A 220 15.10 -0.64 -11.20
C LEU A 220 15.25 -0.15 -9.76
N ARG A 221 14.14 -0.15 -9.03
CA ARG A 221 14.15 0.17 -7.62
C ARG A 221 14.67 -1.02 -6.83
N THR A 222 14.41 -2.27 -7.20
CA THR A 222 14.67 -3.41 -6.34
C THR A 222 16.06 -4.00 -6.51
N ARG A 223 16.99 -3.78 -5.57
CA ARG A 223 18.22 -4.58 -5.42
C ARG A 223 17.94 -5.81 -4.55
N GLN A 224 18.28 -6.99 -5.07
CA GLN A 224 18.17 -8.25 -4.33
C GLN A 224 19.18 -8.26 -3.17
N ILE A 225 18.72 -8.53 -1.95
CA ILE A 225 19.56 -8.56 -0.74
C ILE A 225 20.03 -9.98 -0.48
N LEU A 226 19.11 -10.95 -0.53
CA LEU A 226 19.41 -12.34 -0.19
C LEU A 226 18.43 -13.27 -0.90
N LYS A 227 18.94 -14.34 -1.52
CA LYS A 227 18.12 -15.43 -2.04
C LYS A 227 18.66 -16.76 -1.53
N ILE A 228 17.89 -17.45 -0.68
CA ILE A 228 18.22 -18.78 -0.18
C ILE A 228 17.00 -19.68 -0.38
N GLY A 229 17.07 -20.60 -1.35
CA GLY A 229 15.96 -21.50 -1.67
C GLY A 229 14.68 -20.74 -2.08
N LYS A 230 13.60 -20.92 -1.31
CA LYS A 230 12.31 -20.22 -1.51
C LYS A 230 12.24 -18.84 -0.83
N LEU A 231 13.25 -18.47 -0.05
CA LEU A 231 13.29 -17.20 0.68
C LEU A 231 13.98 -16.15 -0.20
N ASP A 232 13.23 -15.12 -0.61
CA ASP A 232 13.70 -14.06 -1.51
C ASP A 232 13.47 -12.69 -0.86
N ILE A 233 14.54 -12.07 -0.37
CA ILE A 233 14.51 -10.76 0.29
C ILE A 233 15.03 -9.72 -0.70
N LYS A 234 14.15 -8.79 -1.07
CA LYS A 234 14.45 -7.74 -2.05
C LYS A 234 14.23 -6.35 -1.45
N TYR A 235 15.01 -5.36 -1.88
CA TYR A 235 14.99 -3.98 -1.38
C TYR A 235 14.76 -2.97 -2.49
N ILE A 236 13.80 -2.05 -2.32
CA ILE A 236 13.48 -0.95 -3.25
C ILE A 236 14.31 0.31 -2.91
N LYS A 237 15.17 0.76 -3.83
CA LYS A 237 15.86 2.05 -3.89
C LYS A 237 14.83 3.17 -3.91
N ASN A 238 15.06 4.14 -3.05
CA ASN A 238 14.34 5.41 -3.14
C ASN A 238 15.04 6.23 -4.22
N GLU A 239 14.25 6.89 -5.06
CA GLU A 239 14.67 8.09 -5.79
C GLU A 239 15.06 9.19 -4.79
#